data_AF-A0A937TMJ6-F1
#
_entry.id   AF-A0A937TMJ6-F1
#
_cell.length_a   1.000
_cell.length_b   1.000
_cell.length_c   1.000
_cell.angle_alpha   90.00
_cell.angle_beta   90.00
_cell.angle_gamma   90.00
#
_symmetry.space_group_name_H-M   'P 1'
#
loop_
_entity.id
_entity.type
_entity.pdbx_description
1 polymer ?
#
loop_
_entity_poly.entity_id
_entity_poly.type
_entity_poly.pdbx_seq_one_letter_code
_entity_poly.pdbx_strand_id
1 'polypeptide(L)'
;MSEDKIKSGTEVLFIKREKGGSRTIEGCWAGKVYNFEKIKRDGKDRFYFDVKIEKGIQCPSKYTSYLEGWYVDEEPEEIAKESSYKATESRISELKQIKNETEYKKDKVDQQDLLAEFKKITSWWPQIKEEFGVSKHEFGRKINFVKGEFKRAVIFRDIEHAYALSKMGLSKPAVILAGSVMEELLRLYLKHKNIKVKINTFSEYIRACKRNGFLKAAVRSLTTSVRHFRNLIHFEKESKKKDTISRATAAGAVTSIFTLVNDF
;
A
#
# COMPACT_ATOMS: atom_id res chain seq x y z
N MET A 1 -41.85 -13.34 -11.93
CA MET A 1 -41.88 -11.90 -12.25
C MET A 1 -43.30 -11.44 -12.03
N SER A 2 -43.55 -10.44 -11.18
CA SER A 2 -44.92 -9.99 -10.88
C SER A 2 -45.48 -9.19 -12.05
N GLU A 3 -46.66 -9.57 -12.54
CA GLU A 3 -47.30 -9.01 -13.75
C GLU A 3 -47.48 -7.49 -13.67
N ASP A 4 -47.75 -6.97 -12.48
CA ASP A 4 -48.04 -5.55 -12.25
C ASP A 4 -46.81 -4.64 -12.42
N LYS A 5 -45.61 -5.23 -12.45
CA LYS A 5 -44.33 -4.49 -12.46
C LYS A 5 -43.78 -4.23 -13.87
N ILE A 6 -44.33 -4.85 -14.91
CA ILE A 6 -43.85 -4.68 -16.29
C ILE A 6 -44.82 -3.79 -17.06
N LYS A 7 -44.37 -2.58 -17.37
CA LYS A 7 -45.06 -1.63 -18.25
C LYS A 7 -44.10 -1.13 -19.31
N SER A 8 -44.62 -0.54 -20.39
CA SER A 8 -43.78 0.19 -21.34
C SER A 8 -42.93 1.24 -20.61
N GLY A 9 -41.64 1.27 -20.90
CA GLY A 9 -40.63 2.08 -20.21
C GLY A 9 -39.97 1.43 -18.99
N THR A 10 -40.39 0.23 -18.56
CA THR A 10 -39.79 -0.46 -17.41
C THR A 10 -38.36 -0.88 -17.70
N GLU A 11 -37.45 -0.56 -16.77
CA GLU A 11 -36.05 -0.98 -16.86
C GLU A 11 -35.93 -2.48 -16.58
N VAL A 12 -35.20 -3.16 -17.45
CA VAL A 12 -34.98 -4.60 -17.39
C VAL A 12 -33.52 -4.94 -17.61
N LEU A 13 -33.12 -6.04 -17.00
CA LEU A 13 -31.79 -6.62 -17.10
C LEU A 13 -31.90 -8.00 -17.74
N PHE A 14 -31.15 -8.23 -18.81
CA PHE A 14 -31.00 -9.54 -19.44
C PHE A 14 -29.71 -10.20 -18.99
N ILE A 15 -29.80 -11.48 -18.62
CA ILE A 15 -28.65 -12.33 -18.33
C ILE A 15 -28.61 -13.43 -19.37
N LYS A 16 -27.49 -13.57 -20.07
CA LYS A 16 -27.23 -14.70 -20.97
C LYS A 16 -26.19 -15.63 -20.37
N ARG A 17 -26.39 -16.94 -20.51
CA ARG A 17 -25.49 -17.96 -19.99
C ARG A 17 -24.94 -18.82 -21.13
N GLU A 18 -23.76 -19.39 -20.89
CA GLU A 18 -23.16 -20.29 -21.86
C GLU A 18 -24.02 -21.55 -22.05
N LYS A 19 -24.14 -21.98 -23.31
CA LYS A 19 -24.83 -23.23 -23.66
C LYS A 19 -23.95 -24.41 -23.22
N GLY A 20 -24.47 -25.29 -22.36
CA GLY A 20 -23.74 -26.49 -21.93
C GLY A 20 -23.80 -26.80 -20.42
N GLY A 21 -24.61 -26.07 -19.64
CA GLY A 21 -24.81 -26.34 -18.21
C GLY A 21 -23.77 -25.70 -17.28
N SER A 22 -22.82 -24.95 -17.82
CA SER A 22 -21.96 -24.08 -17.00
C SER A 22 -22.81 -22.92 -16.44
N ARG A 23 -22.67 -22.64 -15.13
CA ARG A 23 -23.30 -21.48 -14.46
C ARG A 23 -22.52 -20.19 -14.70
N THR A 24 -21.76 -20.11 -15.77
CA THR A 24 -21.02 -18.91 -16.19
C THR A 24 -21.95 -17.96 -16.93
N ILE A 25 -21.75 -16.66 -16.72
CA ILE A 25 -22.53 -15.61 -17.38
C ILE A 25 -21.76 -15.20 -18.63
N GLU A 26 -22.38 -15.39 -19.79
CA GLU A 26 -21.81 -15.00 -21.09
C GLU A 26 -21.89 -13.48 -21.27
N GLY A 27 -22.99 -12.87 -20.83
CA GLY A 27 -23.16 -11.42 -20.90
C GLY A 27 -24.37 -10.94 -20.13
N CYS A 28 -24.38 -9.63 -19.87
CA CYS A 28 -25.47 -8.94 -19.20
C CYS A 28 -25.76 -7.59 -19.86
N TRP A 29 -27.04 -7.27 -20.06
CA TRP A 29 -27.47 -6.05 -20.75
C TRP A 29 -28.60 -5.36 -19.99
N ALA A 30 -28.55 -4.03 -19.95
CA ALA A 30 -29.64 -3.21 -19.47
C ALA A 30 -30.46 -2.69 -20.67
N GLY A 31 -31.77 -2.68 -20.54
CA GLY A 31 -32.68 -2.18 -21.55
C GLY A 31 -34.01 -1.73 -20.97
N LYS A 32 -34.92 -1.32 -21.87
CA LYS A 32 -36.28 -0.93 -21.51
C LYS A 32 -37.30 -1.71 -22.31
N VAL A 33 -38.37 -2.12 -21.64
CA VAL A 33 -39.51 -2.82 -22.23
C VAL A 33 -40.40 -1.83 -22.97
N TYR A 34 -40.89 -2.20 -24.16
CA TYR A 34 -41.89 -1.47 -24.94
C TYR A 34 -42.96 -2.43 -25.44
N ASN A 35 -44.10 -1.88 -25.87
CA ASN A 35 -45.17 -2.63 -26.55
C ASN A 35 -45.59 -3.90 -25.79
N PHE A 36 -45.80 -3.79 -24.48
CA PHE A 36 -46.17 -4.91 -23.64
C PHE A 36 -47.63 -5.32 -23.89
N GLU A 37 -47.84 -6.56 -24.34
CA GLU A 37 -49.13 -7.14 -24.64
C GLU A 37 -49.32 -8.48 -23.92
N LYS A 38 -50.49 -8.64 -23.28
CA LYS A 38 -50.92 -9.91 -22.67
C LYS A 38 -51.98 -10.55 -23.57
N ILE A 39 -51.70 -11.72 -24.10
CA ILE A 39 -52.60 -12.46 -25.01
C ILE A 39 -52.88 -13.84 -24.43
N LYS A 40 -54.16 -14.25 -24.39
CA LYS A 40 -54.55 -15.62 -24.08
C LYS A 40 -54.49 -16.48 -25.34
N ARG A 41 -53.68 -17.55 -25.32
CA ARG A 41 -53.66 -18.60 -26.36
C ARG A 41 -53.69 -19.97 -25.69
N ASP A 42 -54.60 -20.84 -26.16
CA ASP A 42 -54.79 -22.19 -25.64
C ASP A 42 -55.08 -22.25 -24.13
N GLY A 43 -55.84 -21.27 -23.63
CA GLY A 43 -56.16 -21.15 -22.20
C GLY A 43 -54.99 -20.70 -21.31
N LYS A 44 -53.84 -20.36 -21.89
CA LYS A 44 -52.66 -19.89 -21.16
C LYS A 44 -52.38 -18.41 -21.47
N ASP A 45 -52.01 -17.67 -20.43
CA ASP A 45 -51.53 -16.30 -20.57
C ASP A 45 -50.12 -16.31 -21.20
N ARG A 46 -49.93 -15.53 -22.27
CA ARG A 46 -48.63 -15.28 -22.90
C ARG A 46 -48.37 -13.78 -22.92
N PHE A 47 -47.13 -13.41 -22.64
CA PHE A 47 -46.68 -12.02 -22.63
C PHE A 47 -45.75 -11.79 -23.81
N TYR A 48 -46.02 -10.74 -24.56
CA TYR A 48 -45.19 -10.27 -25.67
C TYR A 48 -44.73 -8.86 -25.33
N PHE A 49 -43.46 -8.59 -25.60
CA PHE A 49 -42.92 -7.25 -25.43
C PHE A 49 -41.65 -7.10 -26.26
N ASP A 50 -41.38 -5.87 -26.65
CA ASP A 50 -40.13 -5.48 -27.27
C ASP A 50 -39.16 -5.01 -26.19
N VAL A 51 -37.86 -5.25 -26.40
CA VAL A 51 -36.83 -4.67 -25.55
C VAL A 51 -35.85 -3.87 -26.37
N LYS A 52 -35.65 -2.61 -25.99
CA LYS A 52 -34.54 -1.81 -26.50
C LYS A 52 -33.37 -1.96 -25.55
N ILE A 53 -32.32 -2.66 -25.99
CA ILE A 53 -31.06 -2.75 -25.26
C ILE A 53 -30.35 -1.40 -25.34
N GLU A 54 -30.01 -0.83 -24.19
CA GLU A 54 -29.32 0.47 -24.10
C GLU A 54 -27.81 0.29 -24.00
N LYS A 55 -27.36 -0.68 -23.19
CA LYS A 55 -25.93 -0.94 -22.96
C LYS A 55 -25.65 -2.34 -22.42
N GLY A 56 -24.46 -2.86 -22.71
CA GLY A 56 -23.87 -3.98 -21.98
C GLY A 56 -23.37 -3.51 -20.60
N ILE A 57 -23.57 -4.33 -19.58
CA ILE A 57 -23.14 -4.04 -18.21
C ILE A 57 -22.44 -5.26 -17.60
N GLN A 58 -21.64 -5.02 -16.56
CA GLN A 58 -21.20 -6.11 -15.70
C GLN A 58 -22.40 -6.63 -14.89
N CYS A 59 -22.58 -7.96 -14.86
CA CYS A 59 -23.71 -8.56 -14.13
C CYS A 59 -23.62 -8.21 -12.63
N PRO A 60 -24.65 -7.56 -12.05
CA PRO A 60 -24.69 -7.29 -10.61
C PRO A 60 -24.63 -8.60 -9.81
N SER A 61 -23.94 -8.57 -8.67
CA SER A 61 -23.69 -9.76 -7.84
C SER A 61 -24.96 -10.45 -7.34
N LYS A 62 -26.03 -9.69 -7.11
CA LYS A 62 -27.36 -10.22 -6.72
C LYS A 62 -27.97 -11.15 -7.77
N TYR A 63 -27.59 -10.99 -9.03
CA TYR A 63 -28.10 -11.76 -10.16
C TYR A 63 -27.20 -12.93 -10.58
N THR A 64 -26.05 -13.12 -9.93
CA THR A 64 -25.07 -14.14 -10.33
C THR A 64 -25.63 -15.57 -10.27
N SER A 65 -26.61 -15.83 -9.39
CA SER A 65 -27.27 -17.13 -9.23
C SER A 65 -28.53 -17.29 -10.10
N TYR A 66 -28.97 -16.23 -10.79
CA TYR A 66 -30.23 -16.23 -11.52
C TYR A 66 -30.09 -16.97 -12.86
N LEU A 67 -31.17 -17.54 -13.38
CA LEU A 67 -31.13 -18.24 -14.67
C LEU A 67 -30.96 -17.25 -15.84
N GLU A 68 -30.83 -17.78 -17.05
CA GLU A 68 -30.92 -16.94 -18.25
C GLU A 68 -32.34 -16.38 -18.37
N GLY A 69 -32.45 -15.07 -18.63
CA GLY A 69 -33.74 -14.40 -18.73
C GLY A 69 -33.70 -12.91 -18.45
N TRP A 70 -34.88 -12.31 -18.47
CA TRP A 70 -35.12 -10.90 -18.16
C TRP A 70 -35.52 -10.73 -16.70
N TYR A 71 -35.05 -9.66 -16.07
CA TYR A 71 -35.31 -9.34 -14.66
C TYR A 71 -35.67 -7.86 -14.52
N VAL A 72 -36.68 -7.56 -13.68
CA VAL A 72 -37.05 -6.20 -13.28
C VAL A 72 -36.52 -6.01 -11.86
N ASP A 73 -35.83 -4.91 -11.61
CA ASP A 73 -35.33 -4.59 -10.27
C ASP A 73 -36.48 -4.08 -9.38
N GLU A 74 -36.60 -4.61 -8.15
CA GLU A 74 -37.76 -4.34 -7.30
C GLU A 74 -37.67 -3.04 -6.49
N GLU A 75 -36.51 -2.37 -6.49
CA GLU A 75 -36.30 -1.12 -5.75
C GLU A 75 -35.70 -0.03 -6.66
N PRO A 76 -36.51 0.92 -7.16
CA PRO A 76 -36.05 1.98 -8.07
C PRO A 76 -35.16 3.06 -7.40
N GLU A 77 -34.97 3.02 -6.08
CA GLU A 77 -34.23 4.09 -5.35
C GLU A 77 -32.70 3.92 -5.33
N GLU A 78 -32.16 2.74 -5.69
CA GLU A 78 -30.69 2.54 -5.72
C GLU A 78 -30.04 2.96 -7.06
N ILE A 79 -30.81 3.05 -8.15
CA ILE A 79 -30.28 3.37 -9.49
C ILE A 79 -29.96 4.87 -9.63
N ALA A 80 -30.73 5.75 -8.98
CA ALA A 80 -30.46 7.19 -8.96
C ALA A 80 -29.22 7.55 -8.12
N LYS A 81 -28.99 6.85 -7.01
CA LYS A 81 -27.78 7.02 -6.19
C LYS A 81 -26.54 6.47 -6.93
N GLU A 82 -26.64 5.33 -7.61
CA GLU A 82 -25.52 4.82 -8.41
C GLU A 82 -25.12 5.71 -9.59
N SER A 83 -26.02 6.50 -10.19
CA SER A 83 -25.66 7.43 -11.27
C SER A 83 -24.87 8.66 -10.77
N SER A 84 -25.21 9.16 -9.57
CA SER A 84 -24.46 10.20 -8.85
C SER A 84 -23.12 9.67 -8.36
N TYR A 85 -23.07 8.43 -7.87
CA TYR A 85 -21.81 7.77 -7.52
C TYR A 85 -20.97 7.44 -8.75
N LYS A 86 -21.54 7.07 -9.90
CA LYS A 86 -20.79 6.78 -11.14
C LYS A 86 -20.26 8.04 -11.83
N ALA A 87 -20.94 9.19 -11.76
CA ALA A 87 -20.37 10.45 -12.24
C ALA A 87 -19.21 10.91 -11.33
N THR A 88 -19.32 10.67 -10.03
CA THR A 88 -18.26 10.98 -9.05
C THR A 88 -17.13 9.95 -9.11
N GLU A 89 -17.42 8.67 -9.37
CA GLU A 89 -16.44 7.58 -9.54
C GLU A 89 -15.78 7.61 -10.90
N SER A 90 -16.46 8.04 -11.97
CA SER A 90 -15.85 8.30 -13.28
C SER A 90 -14.94 9.52 -13.21
N ARG A 91 -15.34 10.57 -12.50
CA ARG A 91 -14.48 11.73 -12.26
C ARG A 91 -13.35 11.43 -11.27
N ILE A 92 -13.56 10.56 -10.28
CA ILE A 92 -12.51 10.05 -9.38
C ILE A 92 -11.62 9.04 -10.10
N SER A 93 -12.12 8.23 -11.03
CA SER A 93 -11.33 7.26 -11.80
C SER A 93 -10.55 7.96 -12.91
N GLU A 94 -11.10 8.99 -13.55
CA GLU A 94 -10.39 9.91 -14.43
C GLU A 94 -9.39 10.75 -13.65
N LEU A 95 -9.72 11.27 -12.46
CA LEU A 95 -8.73 11.97 -11.61
C LEU A 95 -7.68 11.00 -11.04
N LYS A 96 -8.00 9.72 -10.82
CA LYS A 96 -7.05 8.66 -10.44
C LYS A 96 -6.26 8.15 -11.63
N GLN A 97 -6.79 8.16 -12.85
CA GLN A 97 -6.06 7.84 -14.08
C GLN A 97 -5.20 9.02 -14.51
N ILE A 98 -5.64 10.25 -14.31
CA ILE A 98 -4.84 11.46 -14.51
C ILE A 98 -3.81 11.55 -13.39
N LYS A 99 -4.13 11.27 -12.11
CA LYS A 99 -3.11 11.14 -11.05
C LYS A 99 -2.17 9.99 -11.33
N ASN A 100 -2.66 8.80 -11.66
CA ASN A 100 -1.79 7.68 -12.00
C ASN A 100 -0.98 8.03 -13.24
N GLU A 101 -1.50 8.64 -14.29
CA GLU A 101 -0.70 9.04 -15.45
C GLU A 101 0.22 10.21 -15.17
N THR A 102 -0.11 11.17 -14.30
CA THR A 102 0.81 12.26 -13.88
C THR A 102 1.79 11.83 -12.80
N GLU A 103 1.51 10.78 -12.02
CA GLU A 103 2.37 10.18 -11.00
C GLU A 103 3.26 9.10 -11.64
N TYR A 104 2.77 8.34 -12.62
CA TYR A 104 3.53 7.40 -13.46
C TYR A 104 4.33 8.11 -14.56
N LYS A 105 3.92 9.31 -15.02
CA LYS A 105 4.76 10.20 -15.86
C LYS A 105 5.66 11.13 -15.04
N LYS A 106 5.41 11.37 -13.73
CA LYS A 106 6.37 12.04 -12.83
C LYS A 106 7.42 11.11 -12.24
N ASP A 107 7.11 9.84 -12.02
CA ASP A 107 8.03 8.86 -11.41
C ASP A 107 8.78 8.00 -12.44
N LYS A 108 8.67 8.31 -13.74
CA LYS A 108 9.77 8.09 -14.69
C LYS A 108 10.73 9.30 -14.67
N VAL A 109 11.19 9.67 -13.47
CA VAL A 109 12.62 9.96 -13.38
C VAL A 109 13.27 8.64 -13.75
N ASP A 110 13.93 8.60 -14.89
CA ASP A 110 14.42 7.37 -15.49
C ASP A 110 15.18 6.59 -14.42
N GLN A 111 14.76 5.36 -14.09
CA GLN A 111 15.48 4.56 -13.09
C GLN A 111 16.95 4.39 -13.54
N GLN A 112 17.21 4.48 -14.84
CA GLN A 112 18.53 4.58 -15.45
C GLN A 112 19.26 5.89 -15.11
N ASP A 113 18.58 7.04 -15.09
CA ASP A 113 19.14 8.32 -14.65
C ASP A 113 19.43 8.33 -13.14
N LEU A 114 18.52 7.80 -12.31
CA LEU A 114 18.76 7.64 -10.86
C LEU A 114 19.95 6.73 -10.56
N LEU A 115 20.10 5.63 -11.30
CA LEU A 115 21.25 4.73 -11.20
C LEU A 115 22.55 5.39 -11.72
N ALA A 116 22.46 6.21 -12.76
CA ALA A 116 23.60 6.96 -13.30
C ALA A 116 24.04 8.07 -12.33
N GLU A 117 23.10 8.74 -11.67
CA GLU A 117 23.37 9.73 -10.62
C GLU A 117 23.95 9.06 -9.37
N PHE A 118 23.43 7.89 -8.98
CA PHE A 118 24.00 7.08 -7.91
C PHE A 118 25.45 6.65 -8.18
N LYS A 119 25.78 6.31 -9.44
CA LYS A 119 27.16 5.99 -9.83
C LYS A 119 28.11 7.20 -9.76
N LYS A 120 27.60 8.42 -9.88
CA LYS A 120 28.39 9.66 -9.76
C LYS A 120 28.62 10.07 -8.32
N ILE A 121 27.71 9.71 -7.41
CA ILE A 121 27.84 10.02 -5.99
C ILE A 121 28.81 9.04 -5.34
N THR A 122 30.02 9.50 -5.08
CA THR A 122 31.05 8.72 -4.37
C THR A 122 30.77 8.59 -2.87
N SER A 123 29.98 9.53 -2.30
CA SER A 123 29.57 9.51 -0.89
C SER A 123 28.35 10.40 -0.65
N TRP A 124 27.44 9.96 0.22
CA TRP A 124 26.25 10.69 0.68
C TRP A 124 26.48 11.45 1.99
N TRP A 125 27.66 11.32 2.62
CA TRP A 125 27.99 12.03 3.87
C TRP A 125 27.93 13.56 3.77
N PRO A 126 28.28 14.22 2.65
CA PRO A 126 28.09 15.67 2.51
C PRO A 126 26.63 16.08 2.67
N GLN A 127 25.70 15.37 2.03
CA GLN A 127 24.26 15.63 2.09
C GLN A 127 23.69 15.27 3.48
N ILE A 128 24.16 14.17 4.08
CA ILE A 128 23.84 13.83 5.48
C ILE A 128 24.26 14.96 6.43
N LYS A 129 25.45 15.54 6.23
CA LYS A 129 25.93 16.65 7.03
C LYS A 129 25.05 17.89 6.85
N GLU A 130 24.67 18.21 5.62
CA GLU A 130 23.79 19.34 5.30
C GLU A 130 22.41 19.18 5.96
N GLU A 131 21.80 18.00 5.87
CA GLU A 131 20.43 17.77 6.36
C GLU A 131 20.36 17.57 7.88
N PHE A 132 21.31 16.84 8.47
CA PHE A 132 21.26 16.45 9.88
C PHE A 132 22.27 17.17 10.75
N GLY A 133 23.16 17.99 10.18
CA GLY A 133 24.22 18.67 10.92
C GLY A 133 25.28 17.71 11.49
N VAL A 134 25.42 16.50 10.95
CA VAL A 134 26.37 15.48 11.44
C VAL A 134 27.28 15.01 10.33
N SER A 135 28.57 15.31 10.43
CA SER A 135 29.59 14.78 9.53
C SER A 135 29.96 13.33 9.86
N LYS A 136 30.55 12.62 8.87
CA LYS A 136 31.13 11.27 9.06
C LYS A 136 32.11 11.21 10.23
N HIS A 137 32.95 12.24 10.37
CA HIS A 137 33.95 12.32 11.42
C HIS A 137 33.29 12.50 12.79
N GLU A 138 32.33 13.41 12.93
CA GLU A 138 31.59 13.63 14.18
C GLU A 138 30.82 12.38 14.62
N PHE A 139 30.11 11.74 13.68
CA PHE A 139 29.46 10.46 13.95
C PHE A 139 30.48 9.43 14.42
N GLY A 140 31.60 9.33 13.70
CA GLY A 140 32.69 8.41 14.02
C GLY A 140 33.28 8.60 15.41
N ARG A 141 33.32 9.82 15.94
CA ARG A 141 33.74 10.13 17.32
C ARG A 141 32.72 9.61 18.33
N LYS A 142 31.42 9.79 18.08
CA LYS A 142 30.33 9.28 18.95
C LYS A 142 30.31 7.76 19.04
N ILE A 143 30.73 7.07 17.98
CA ILE A 143 30.82 5.60 17.95
C ILE A 143 32.26 5.07 18.12
N ASN A 144 33.10 5.76 18.90
CA ASN A 144 34.50 5.36 19.15
C ASN A 144 34.64 3.95 19.80
N PHE A 145 33.56 3.45 20.40
CA PHE A 145 33.45 2.12 20.99
C PHE A 145 33.35 1.01 19.94
N VAL A 146 32.98 1.34 18.69
CA VAL A 146 33.02 0.41 17.56
C VAL A 146 34.47 0.22 17.15
N LYS A 147 35.08 -0.88 17.61
CA LYS A 147 36.47 -1.25 17.27
C LYS A 147 36.53 -2.08 16.00
N GLY A 148 37.56 -1.83 15.19
CA GLY A 148 37.83 -2.52 13.92
C GLY A 148 37.44 -1.68 12.71
N GLU A 149 38.39 -1.51 11.79
CA GLU A 149 38.22 -0.72 10.57
C GLU A 149 37.06 -1.25 9.72
N PHE A 150 37.03 -2.56 9.48
CA PHE A 150 35.97 -3.21 8.70
C PHE A 150 34.56 -2.92 9.26
N LYS A 151 34.36 -3.08 10.58
CA LYS A 151 33.05 -2.84 11.20
C LYS A 151 32.60 -1.39 11.09
N ARG A 152 33.54 -0.45 11.30
CA ARG A 152 33.26 0.98 11.11
C ARG A 152 32.92 1.29 9.66
N ALA A 153 33.66 0.73 8.71
CA ALA A 153 33.39 0.90 7.28
C ALA A 153 32.00 0.40 6.90
N VAL A 154 31.61 -0.79 7.38
CA VAL A 154 30.26 -1.35 7.16
C VAL A 154 29.17 -0.46 7.75
N ILE A 155 29.32 0.00 9.01
CA ILE A 155 28.34 0.90 9.64
C ILE A 155 28.19 2.21 8.84
N PHE A 156 29.30 2.83 8.43
CA PHE A 156 29.23 4.07 7.66
C PHE A 156 28.56 3.88 6.30
N ARG A 157 28.92 2.80 5.59
CA ARG A 157 28.30 2.45 4.31
C ARG A 157 26.80 2.21 4.47
N ASP A 158 26.40 1.46 5.48
CA ASP A 158 24.99 1.10 5.68
C ASP A 158 24.15 2.32 6.09
N ILE A 159 24.74 3.29 6.79
CA ILE A 159 24.11 4.60 7.04
C ILE A 159 23.91 5.37 5.73
N GLU A 160 24.96 5.47 4.90
CA GLU A 160 24.86 6.14 3.59
C GLU A 160 23.81 5.47 2.70
N HIS A 161 23.79 4.15 2.64
CA HIS A 161 22.80 3.41 1.88
C HIS A 161 21.39 3.61 2.42
N ALA A 162 21.19 3.58 3.74
CA ALA A 162 19.87 3.79 4.33
C ALA A 162 19.34 5.20 3.99
N TYR A 163 20.20 6.20 4.06
CA TYR A 163 19.90 7.57 3.65
C TYR A 163 19.55 7.65 2.16
N ALA A 164 20.41 7.11 1.29
CA ALA A 164 20.21 7.17 -0.15
C ALA A 164 18.91 6.47 -0.57
N LEU A 165 18.64 5.27 -0.04
CA LEU A 165 17.39 4.54 -0.26
C LEU A 165 16.17 5.37 0.15
N SER A 166 16.25 6.08 1.28
CA SER A 166 15.17 6.97 1.73
C SER A 166 14.93 8.12 0.75
N LYS A 167 15.99 8.71 0.19
CA LYS A 167 15.89 9.82 -0.79
C LYS A 167 15.36 9.36 -2.14
N MET A 168 15.66 8.13 -2.53
CA MET A 168 15.12 7.51 -3.75
C MET A 168 13.68 6.98 -3.59
N GLY A 169 13.03 7.21 -2.44
CA GLY A 169 11.68 6.73 -2.18
C GLY A 169 11.57 5.23 -1.87
N LEU A 170 12.69 4.52 -1.77
CA LEU A 170 12.77 3.10 -1.43
C LEU A 170 12.61 2.92 0.09
N SER A 171 11.40 3.18 0.56
CA SER A 171 11.08 3.39 1.98
C SER A 171 11.26 2.12 2.82
N LYS A 172 10.84 0.96 2.32
CA LYS A 172 11.01 -0.33 3.02
C LYS A 172 12.48 -0.68 3.27
N PRO A 173 13.35 -0.81 2.25
CA PRO A 173 14.74 -1.17 2.48
C PRO A 173 15.49 -0.12 3.31
N ALA A 174 15.14 1.16 3.19
CA ALA A 174 15.68 2.21 4.06
C ALA A 174 15.39 1.95 5.54
N VAL A 175 14.14 1.62 5.91
CA VAL A 175 13.77 1.30 7.30
C VAL A 175 14.44 0.03 7.80
N ILE A 176 14.52 -1.02 6.98
CA ILE A 176 15.19 -2.28 7.36
C ILE A 176 16.65 -2.03 7.67
N LEU A 177 17.35 -1.28 6.81
CA LEU A 177 18.77 -1.02 6.95
C LEU A 177 19.04 -0.09 8.14
N ALA A 178 18.27 0.99 8.27
CA ALA A 178 18.37 1.92 9.41
C ALA A 178 18.16 1.19 10.75
N GLY A 179 17.10 0.37 10.85
CA GLY A 179 16.85 -0.42 12.05
C GLY A 179 17.95 -1.45 12.35
N SER A 180 18.57 -2.02 11.32
CA SER A 180 19.69 -2.96 11.49
C SER A 180 20.96 -2.26 11.99
N VAL A 181 21.26 -1.06 11.50
CA VAL A 181 22.35 -0.21 12.01
C VAL A 181 22.10 0.14 13.48
N MET A 182 20.89 0.57 13.83
CA MET A 182 20.55 0.91 15.23
C MET A 182 20.69 -0.30 16.16
N GLU A 183 20.21 -1.48 15.73
CA GLU A 183 20.36 -2.72 16.50
C GLU A 183 21.84 -3.04 16.79
N GLU A 184 22.67 -2.98 15.74
CA GLU A 184 24.09 -3.29 15.84
C GLU A 184 24.84 -2.27 16.71
N LEU A 185 24.51 -0.98 16.60
CA LEU A 185 25.09 0.07 17.44
C LEU A 185 24.79 -0.16 18.93
N LEU A 186 23.55 -0.48 19.28
CA LEU A 186 23.18 -0.80 20.67
C LEU A 186 23.93 -2.04 21.17
N ARG A 187 24.00 -3.10 20.36
CA ARG A 187 24.72 -4.33 20.71
C ARG A 187 26.20 -4.06 20.99
N LEU A 188 26.86 -3.30 20.12
CA LEU A 188 28.26 -2.94 20.28
C LEU A 188 28.49 -2.00 21.47
N TYR A 189 27.56 -1.08 21.73
CA TYR A 189 27.62 -0.19 22.88
C TYR A 189 27.51 -0.97 24.21
N LEU A 190 26.54 -1.87 24.32
CA LEU A 190 26.38 -2.74 25.49
C LEU A 190 27.62 -3.62 25.71
N LYS A 191 28.20 -4.16 24.64
CA LYS A 191 29.46 -4.91 24.71
C LYS A 191 30.60 -4.05 25.24
N HIS A 192 30.72 -2.80 24.78
CA HIS A 192 31.72 -1.86 25.28
C HIS A 192 31.54 -1.52 26.76
N LYS A 193 30.28 -1.43 27.23
CA LYS A 193 29.93 -1.24 28.65
C LYS A 193 29.96 -2.53 29.47
N ASN A 194 30.44 -3.64 28.90
CA ASN A 194 30.51 -4.96 29.55
C ASN A 194 29.17 -5.49 30.08
N ILE A 195 28.04 -5.10 29.45
CA ILE A 195 26.72 -5.55 29.84
C ILE A 195 26.32 -6.76 29.01
N LYS A 196 26.06 -7.88 29.70
CA LYS A 196 25.52 -9.10 29.09
C LYS A 196 24.01 -8.99 28.94
N VAL A 197 23.51 -9.27 27.74
CA VAL A 197 22.08 -9.43 27.50
C VAL A 197 21.67 -10.89 27.62
N LYS A 198 20.41 -11.13 28.03
CA LYS A 198 19.87 -12.48 28.13
C LYS A 198 19.63 -13.11 26.77
N ILE A 199 19.21 -12.31 25.79
CA ILE A 199 18.83 -12.74 24.45
C ILE A 199 19.37 -11.74 23.43
N ASN A 200 19.98 -12.23 22.35
CA ASN A 200 20.56 -11.40 21.29
C ASN A 200 19.47 -10.89 20.32
N THR A 201 18.65 -9.95 20.77
CA THR A 201 17.59 -9.34 19.95
C THR A 201 17.57 -7.82 20.12
N PHE A 202 17.13 -7.11 19.08
CA PHE A 202 16.92 -5.66 19.12
C PHE A 202 16.11 -5.20 20.34
N SER A 203 15.00 -5.90 20.64
CA SER A 203 14.16 -5.58 21.81
C SER A 203 14.94 -5.67 23.13
N GLU A 204 15.77 -6.69 23.29
CA GLU A 204 16.54 -6.87 24.51
C GLU A 204 17.69 -5.86 24.63
N TYR A 205 18.33 -5.47 23.52
CA TYR A 205 19.33 -4.40 23.55
C TYR A 205 18.71 -3.06 24.01
N ILE A 206 17.53 -2.70 23.50
CA ILE A 206 16.81 -1.49 23.94
C ILE A 206 16.48 -1.56 25.44
N ARG A 207 15.97 -2.70 25.91
CA ARG A 207 15.65 -2.90 27.34
C ARG A 207 16.89 -2.84 28.22
N ALA A 208 18.00 -3.43 27.79
CA ALA A 208 19.26 -3.37 28.52
C ALA A 208 19.77 -1.93 28.63
N CYS A 209 19.75 -1.15 27.56
CA CYS A 209 20.12 0.27 27.64
C CYS A 209 19.17 1.07 28.53
N LYS A 210 17.85 0.78 28.52
CA LYS A 210 16.89 1.40 29.46
C LYS A 210 17.24 1.10 30.92
N ARG A 211 17.48 -0.17 31.26
CA ARG A 211 17.77 -0.60 32.64
C ARG A 211 19.04 0.04 33.20
N ASN A 212 20.01 0.35 32.34
CA ASN A 212 21.28 0.97 32.71
C ASN A 212 21.30 2.50 32.53
N GLY A 213 20.16 3.13 32.20
CA GLY A 213 20.08 4.59 32.07
C GLY A 213 20.82 5.18 30.87
N PHE A 214 21.18 4.37 29.87
CA PHE A 214 21.95 4.85 28.70
C PHE A 214 21.11 5.53 27.64
N LEU A 215 19.79 5.31 27.62
CA LEU A 215 18.90 5.98 26.66
C LEU A 215 17.89 6.84 27.39
N LYS A 216 17.80 8.10 27.00
CA LYS A 216 16.71 8.99 27.42
C LYS A 216 15.38 8.42 26.96
N ALA A 217 14.32 8.73 27.69
CA ALA A 217 12.98 8.18 27.43
C ALA A 217 12.51 8.42 25.98
N ALA A 218 12.75 9.62 25.44
CA ALA A 218 12.41 9.97 24.06
C ALA A 218 13.18 9.15 23.01
N VAL A 219 14.51 9.05 23.16
CA VAL A 219 15.38 8.28 22.23
C VAL A 219 15.04 6.80 22.27
N ARG A 220 14.73 6.27 23.46
CA ARG A 220 14.22 4.91 23.63
C ARG A 220 12.91 4.70 22.86
N SER A 221 11.92 5.59 23.00
CA SER A 221 10.63 5.47 22.30
C SER A 221 10.80 5.54 20.79
N LEU A 222 11.69 6.40 20.31
CA LEU A 222 12.05 6.50 18.89
C LEU A 222 12.66 5.19 18.37
N THR A 223 13.68 4.68 19.06
CA THR A 223 14.34 3.41 18.74
C THR A 223 13.37 2.23 18.77
N THR A 224 12.46 2.21 19.74
CA THR A 224 11.40 1.21 19.82
C THR A 224 10.48 1.27 18.60
N SER A 225 10.12 2.46 18.16
CA SER A 225 9.26 2.68 16.98
C SER A 225 9.93 2.20 15.69
N VAL A 226 11.22 2.52 15.49
CA VAL A 226 11.99 2.02 14.33
C VAL A 226 12.04 0.50 14.31
N ARG A 227 12.28 -0.14 15.47
CA ARG A 227 12.20 -1.61 15.60
C ARG A 227 10.83 -2.14 15.19
N HIS A 228 9.74 -1.50 15.62
CA HIS A 228 8.39 -1.92 15.24
C HIS A 228 8.18 -1.84 13.72
N PHE A 229 8.57 -0.73 13.09
CA PHE A 229 8.46 -0.58 11.64
C PHE A 229 9.32 -1.59 10.87
N ARG A 230 10.58 -1.81 11.28
CA ARG A 230 11.45 -2.84 10.69
C ARG A 230 10.83 -4.23 10.79
N ASN A 231 10.21 -4.55 11.92
CA ASN A 231 9.61 -5.86 12.14
C ASN A 231 8.26 -6.03 11.41
N LEU A 232 7.54 -4.93 11.16
CA LEU A 232 6.28 -4.94 10.42
C LEU A 232 6.50 -5.33 8.95
N ILE A 233 7.56 -4.81 8.34
CA ILE A 233 7.90 -5.05 6.93
C ILE A 233 8.75 -6.30 6.68
N HIS A 234 8.91 -7.15 7.70
CA HIS A 234 9.56 -8.44 7.50
C HIS A 234 8.60 -9.38 6.77
N PHE A 235 9.09 -10.07 5.74
CA PHE A 235 8.33 -10.83 4.74
C PHE A 235 7.20 -11.71 5.32
N GLU A 236 7.46 -12.39 6.44
CA GLU A 236 6.49 -13.28 7.10
C GLU A 236 5.23 -12.58 7.63
N LYS A 237 5.25 -11.24 7.77
CA LYS A 237 4.13 -10.47 8.33
C LYS A 237 3.38 -9.65 7.28
N GLU A 238 3.86 -9.62 6.03
CA GLU A 238 3.26 -8.85 4.94
C GLU A 238 2.04 -9.59 4.36
N SER A 239 1.01 -9.77 5.19
CA SER A 239 -0.21 -10.50 4.83
C SER A 239 -1.28 -9.62 4.16
N LYS A 240 -1.13 -8.28 4.20
CA LYS A 240 -2.12 -7.34 3.66
C LYS A 240 -1.44 -6.16 2.94
N LYS A 241 -2.00 -5.75 1.79
CA LYS A 241 -1.59 -4.55 1.00
C LYS A 241 -1.57 -3.22 1.80
N LYS A 242 -2.05 -3.20 3.04
CA LYS A 242 -2.08 -2.01 3.91
C LYS A 242 -0.77 -1.77 4.68
N ASP A 243 0.14 -2.74 4.71
CA ASP A 243 1.42 -2.65 5.45
C ASP A 243 2.50 -1.92 4.64
N THR A 244 2.18 -0.74 4.10
CA THR A 244 3.11 0.09 3.34
C THR A 244 3.81 1.11 4.25
N ILE A 245 5.13 1.19 4.17
CA ILE A 245 5.93 2.21 4.86
C ILE A 245 5.99 3.47 4.01
N SER A 246 5.63 4.60 4.61
CA SER A 246 5.69 5.91 3.96
C SER A 246 7.13 6.44 3.84
N ARG A 247 7.37 7.37 2.90
CA ARG A 247 8.64 8.10 2.79
C ARG A 247 9.00 8.84 4.09
N ALA A 248 8.00 9.40 4.77
CA ALA A 248 8.18 10.08 6.05
C ALA A 248 8.67 9.12 7.15
N THR A 249 8.14 7.90 7.19
CA THR A 249 8.59 6.86 8.12
C THR A 249 10.03 6.45 7.84
N ALA A 250 10.43 6.31 6.58
CA ALA A 250 11.82 6.03 6.19
C ALA A 250 12.78 7.14 6.59
N ALA A 251 12.45 8.40 6.29
CA ALA A 251 13.24 9.55 6.70
C ALA A 251 13.38 9.63 8.23
N GLY A 252 12.28 9.38 8.96
CA GLY A 252 12.30 9.30 10.42
C GLY A 252 13.19 8.18 10.95
N ALA A 253 13.19 7.00 10.33
CA ALA A 253 14.06 5.89 10.73
C ALA A 253 15.54 6.21 10.52
N VAL A 254 15.90 6.83 9.39
CA VAL A 254 17.28 7.27 9.11
C VAL A 254 17.71 8.35 10.12
N THR A 255 16.86 9.36 10.34
CA THR A 255 17.10 10.44 11.32
C THR A 255 17.35 9.87 12.72
N SER A 256 16.62 8.81 13.08
CA SER A 256 16.74 8.15 14.39
C SER A 256 18.13 7.57 14.67
N ILE A 257 18.91 7.23 13.63
CA ILE A 257 20.30 6.80 13.79
C ILE A 257 21.14 7.92 14.42
N PHE A 258 20.99 9.15 13.91
CA PHE A 258 21.73 10.31 14.39
C PHE A 258 21.26 10.78 15.76
N THR A 259 19.96 10.65 16.05
CA THR A 259 19.41 10.89 17.39
C THR A 259 19.94 9.88 18.40
N LEU A 260 20.00 8.60 18.03
CA LEU A 260 20.46 7.51 18.91
C LEU A 260 21.89 7.73 19.40
N VAL A 261 22.82 8.07 18.50
CA VAL A 261 24.23 8.22 18.86
C VAL A 261 24.53 9.42 19.77
N ASN A 262 23.57 10.33 19.97
CA ASN A 262 23.72 11.44 20.93
C ASN A 262 23.60 10.98 22.39
N ASP A 263 23.09 9.77 22.62
CA ASP A 263 22.93 9.19 23.95
C ASP A 263 24.02 8.13 24.27
N PHE A 264 25.01 7.94 23.39
CA PHE A 264 26.15 7.04 23.62
C PHE A 264 27.30 7.70 24.37
#